data_AF-A0A0W7WDQ9-F1
#
_entry.id   AF-A0A0W7WDQ9-F1
#
_cell.length_a   1.000
_cell.length_b   1.000
_cell.length_c   1.000
_cell.angle_alpha   90.00
_cell.angle_beta   90.00
_cell.angle_gamma   90.00
#
_symmetry.space_group_name_H-M   'P 1'
#
loop_
_entity.id
_entity.type
_entity.pdbx_description
1 polymer ?
#
loop_
_entity_poly.entity_id
_entity_poly.type
_entity_poly.pdbx_seq_one_letter_code
_entity_poly.pdbx_strand_id
1 'polypeptide(L)'
;MVNDYLEEEVFAPYRRLLRDVILDHWPVAAGKELLGEVVEELRLHSLTTASQDTGIGTEAINHFLVEARAFPVDDDRPARRRLFDARKYADLLNKIPTLVAPIAMRQAIGATRMELAAFEEEGLLLPRTLVVKVKNPWRISDGIQFVEDLSAQAELVSEVDDSWETLLLARRRTRVSLPDQVKAIHDKQLTLGKRAGIPGLHSLLVKNPKSIAFALLYARIQAKKLRISPKHRRPGS
;
A
#
# COMPACT_ATOMS: atom_id res chain seq x y z
N MET A 1 0.64 47.58 25.54
CA MET A 1 1.45 47.05 26.67
C MET A 1 1.69 45.57 26.42
N VAL A 2 2.54 45.20 25.47
CA VAL A 2 2.84 43.78 25.17
C VAL A 2 4.23 43.72 24.52
N ASN A 3 5.31 43.77 25.30
CA ASN A 3 6.63 43.16 24.98
C ASN A 3 7.74 43.42 26.01
N ASP A 4 7.51 44.16 27.09
CA ASP A 4 8.61 44.66 27.95
C ASP A 4 9.57 43.58 28.51
N TYR A 5 9.14 42.32 28.57
CA TYR A 5 9.93 41.20 29.10
C TYR A 5 10.49 40.23 28.05
N LEU A 6 10.28 40.50 26.76
CA LEU A 6 10.65 39.56 25.69
C LEU A 6 12.17 39.50 25.45
N GLU A 7 12.85 40.63 25.68
CA GLU A 7 14.31 40.76 25.54
C GLU A 7 15.07 40.51 26.85
N GLU A 8 14.37 40.35 27.98
CA GLU A 8 15.02 40.16 29.27
C GLU A 8 15.57 38.72 29.42
N GLU A 9 16.90 38.59 29.50
CA GLU A 9 17.61 37.31 29.62
C GLU A 9 17.18 36.48 30.83
N VAL A 10 16.77 37.12 31.93
CA VAL A 10 16.31 36.43 33.14
C VAL A 10 15.06 35.56 32.89
N PHE A 11 14.25 35.93 31.90
CA PHE A 11 13.06 35.17 31.52
C PHE A 11 13.30 34.16 30.40
N ALA A 12 14.50 34.08 29.83
CA ALA A 12 14.82 33.18 28.72
C ALA A 12 14.50 31.69 29.05
N PRO A 13 14.81 31.15 30.24
CA PRO A 13 14.47 29.77 30.58
C PRO A 13 12.94 29.51 30.59
N TYR A 14 12.15 30.47 31.08
CA TYR A 14 10.69 30.37 31.12
C TYR A 14 10.08 30.50 29.73
N ARG A 15 10.61 31.41 28.89
CA ARG A 15 10.18 31.53 27.49
C ARG A 15 10.42 30.23 26.73
N ARG A 16 11.59 29.61 26.89
CA ARG A 16 11.91 28.31 26.27
C ARG A 16 10.99 27.19 26.75
N LEU A 17 10.78 27.07 28.06
CA LEU A 17 9.87 26.07 28.61
C LEU A 17 8.44 26.23 28.10
N LEU A 18 7.90 27.45 28.13
CA LEU A 18 6.54 27.71 27.65
C LEU A 18 6.44 27.48 26.13
N ARG A 19 7.48 27.86 25.38
CA ARG A 19 7.57 27.59 23.94
C ARG A 19 7.50 26.10 23.65
N ASP A 20 8.27 25.28 24.35
CA ASP A 20 8.23 23.83 24.16
C ASP A 20 6.86 23.25 24.50
N VAL A 21 6.25 23.65 25.62
CA VAL A 21 4.88 23.22 25.96
C VAL A 21 3.89 23.61 24.86
N ILE A 22 4.01 24.81 24.28
CA ILE A 22 3.13 25.24 23.19
C ILE A 22 3.34 24.37 21.94
N LEU A 23 4.58 24.15 21.53
CA LEU A 23 4.89 23.38 20.33
C LEU A 23 4.52 21.90 20.47
N ASP A 24 4.50 21.37 21.69
CA ASP A 24 4.15 19.99 22.01
C ASP A 24 2.63 19.75 22.11
N HIS A 25 1.82 20.82 22.13
CA HIS A 25 0.35 20.72 22.28
C HIS A 25 -0.45 21.45 21.20
N TRP A 26 0.17 22.33 20.40
CA TRP A 26 -0.50 23.08 19.34
C TRP A 26 0.27 23.01 18.00
N PRO A 27 -0.46 22.92 16.86
CA PRO A 27 0.16 22.86 15.53
C PRO A 27 0.60 24.24 15.06
N VAL A 28 1.70 24.75 15.62
CA VAL A 28 2.27 26.05 15.24
C VAL A 28 3.14 25.91 13.98
N ALA A 29 2.80 26.64 12.93
CA ALA A 29 3.50 26.58 11.65
C ALA A 29 4.96 27.03 11.73
N ALA A 30 5.81 26.40 10.91
CA ALA A 30 7.17 26.89 10.65
C ALA A 30 7.13 28.35 10.15
N GLY A 31 8.15 29.12 10.51
CA GLY A 31 8.28 30.55 10.18
C GLY A 31 7.45 31.49 11.06
N LYS A 32 6.64 30.99 12.00
CA LYS A 32 5.93 31.84 12.97
C LYS A 32 6.83 32.24 14.11
N GLU A 33 6.78 33.50 14.51
CA GLU A 33 7.41 33.96 15.73
C GLU A 33 6.59 33.50 16.93
N LEU A 34 7.25 32.86 17.90
CA LEU A 34 6.64 32.35 19.12
C LEU A 34 7.59 32.64 20.29
N LEU A 35 7.19 33.56 21.16
CA LEU A 35 7.97 34.00 22.32
C LEU A 35 9.38 34.49 21.94
N GLY A 36 9.48 35.28 20.86
CA GLY A 36 10.72 35.95 20.42
C GLY A 36 11.62 35.10 19.53
N GLU A 37 11.26 33.84 19.31
CA GLU A 37 12.01 32.93 18.44
C GLU A 37 11.14 32.47 17.26
N VAL A 38 11.73 32.39 16.07
CA VAL A 38 11.06 31.82 14.90
C VAL A 38 10.96 30.30 15.08
N VAL A 39 9.79 29.73 14.85
CA VAL A 39 9.58 28.28 14.83
C VAL A 39 10.21 27.73 13.55
N GLU A 40 11.24 26.90 13.67
CA GLU A 40 11.96 26.36 12.52
C GLU A 40 11.13 25.34 11.74
N GLU A 41 10.31 24.57 12.46
CA GLU A 41 9.55 23.46 11.90
C GLU A 41 8.21 23.25 12.61
N LEU A 42 7.26 22.67 11.88
CA LEU A 42 5.99 22.25 12.42
C LEU A 42 6.17 20.92 13.16
N ARG A 43 6.06 20.90 14.50
CA ARG A 43 6.18 19.67 15.31
C ARG A 43 4.93 18.79 15.24
N LEU A 44 3.75 19.41 15.21
CA LEU A 44 2.46 18.72 15.20
C LEU A 44 1.61 19.15 14.00
N HIS A 45 0.98 18.18 13.35
CA HIS A 45 -0.18 18.45 12.51
C HIS A 45 -1.46 18.27 13.30
N SER A 46 -2.46 19.08 12.98
CA SER A 46 -3.86 18.68 13.17
C SER A 46 -4.38 18.01 11.91
N LEU A 47 -5.49 17.29 12.00
CA LEU A 47 -6.17 16.78 10.80
C LEU A 47 -6.49 17.91 9.79
N THR A 48 -6.81 19.12 10.29
CA THR A 48 -7.04 20.29 9.44
C THR A 48 -5.77 20.75 8.73
N THR A 49 -4.65 20.92 9.44
CA THR A 49 -3.41 21.40 8.82
C THR A 49 -2.80 20.37 7.88
N ALA A 50 -2.94 19.07 8.17
CA ALA A 50 -2.51 18.01 7.26
C ALA A 50 -3.31 17.98 5.95
N SER A 51 -4.63 18.20 6.02
CA SER A 51 -5.48 18.32 4.83
C SER A 51 -5.09 19.51 3.96
N GLN A 52 -4.76 20.66 4.58
CA GLN A 52 -4.31 21.85 3.87
C GLN A 52 -2.95 21.63 3.21
N ASP A 53 -2.01 21.04 3.94
CA ASP A 53 -0.64 20.78 3.47
C ASP A 53 -0.61 19.80 2.28
N THR A 54 -1.40 18.73 2.36
CA THR A 54 -1.48 17.71 1.30
C THR A 54 -2.41 18.08 0.14
N GLY A 55 -3.30 19.05 0.32
CA GLY A 55 -4.40 19.35 -0.61
C GLY A 55 -5.48 18.26 -0.68
N ILE A 56 -5.43 17.25 0.20
CA ILE A 56 -6.36 16.13 0.23
C ILE A 56 -7.45 16.41 1.27
N GLY A 57 -8.70 16.05 0.96
CA GLY A 57 -9.83 16.26 1.86
C GLY A 57 -9.63 15.60 3.24
N THR A 58 -10.12 16.26 4.29
CA THR A 58 -9.98 15.84 5.69
C THR A 58 -10.48 14.42 5.96
N GLU A 59 -11.57 13.98 5.33
CA GLU A 59 -12.09 12.61 5.50
C GLU A 59 -11.08 11.57 4.99
N ALA A 60 -10.49 11.80 3.80
CA ALA A 60 -9.51 10.88 3.23
C ALA A 60 -8.22 10.85 4.05
N ILE A 61 -7.68 12.01 4.46
CA ILE A 61 -6.50 12.07 5.33
C ILE A 61 -6.76 11.36 6.67
N ASN A 62 -7.94 11.56 7.27
CA ASN A 62 -8.32 10.89 8.50
C ASN A 62 -8.22 9.37 8.37
N HIS A 63 -8.70 8.80 7.26
CA HIS A 63 -8.64 7.37 7.02
C HIS A 63 -7.20 6.84 6.99
N PHE A 64 -6.30 7.50 6.25
CA PHE A 64 -4.89 7.10 6.21
C PHE A 64 -4.22 7.19 7.58
N LEU A 65 -4.54 8.22 8.36
CA LEU A 65 -3.99 8.41 9.70
C LEU A 65 -4.53 7.38 10.71
N VAL A 66 -5.79 6.98 10.62
CA VAL A 66 -6.35 5.89 11.43
C VAL A 66 -5.71 4.55 11.04
N GLU A 67 -5.58 4.26 9.75
CA GLU A 67 -4.95 3.03 9.25
C GLU A 67 -3.49 2.92 9.71
N ALA A 68 -2.76 4.05 9.68
CA ALA A 68 -1.39 4.16 10.18
C ALA A 68 -1.29 4.24 11.72
N ARG A 69 -2.42 4.18 12.44
CA ARG A 69 -2.53 4.30 13.91
C ARG A 69 -1.98 5.61 14.47
N ALA A 70 -1.98 6.68 13.67
CA ALA A 70 -1.75 8.05 14.14
C ALA A 70 -2.92 8.54 14.98
N PHE A 71 -4.13 8.07 14.68
CA PHE A 71 -5.32 8.32 15.48
C PHE A 71 -6.02 7.01 15.90
N PRO A 72 -6.68 7.00 17.07
CA PRO A 72 -7.70 6.01 17.37
C PRO A 72 -8.84 6.03 16.35
N VAL A 73 -9.49 4.89 16.14
CA VAL A 73 -10.66 4.77 15.25
C VAL A 73 -11.82 5.65 15.75
N ASP A 74 -12.03 5.66 17.07
CA ASP A 74 -13.14 6.36 17.73
C ASP A 74 -12.72 7.73 18.32
N ASP A 75 -11.74 8.39 17.69
CA ASP A 75 -11.30 9.73 18.11
C ASP A 75 -12.36 10.78 17.75
N ASP A 76 -13.17 11.15 18.76
CA ASP A 76 -14.31 12.05 18.68
C ASP A 76 -13.95 13.54 18.67
N ARG A 77 -12.67 13.87 18.88
CA ARG A 77 -12.21 15.25 18.92
C ARG A 77 -12.44 15.93 17.56
N PRO A 78 -12.72 17.25 17.54
CA PRO A 78 -12.85 17.98 16.28
C PRO A 78 -11.52 17.97 15.51
N ALA A 79 -11.57 18.05 14.17
CA ALA A 79 -10.39 17.94 13.30
C ALA A 79 -9.19 18.83 13.70
N ARG A 80 -9.47 20.04 14.22
CA ARG A 80 -8.43 20.98 14.69
C ARG A 80 -7.69 20.53 15.96
N ARG A 81 -8.28 19.62 16.75
CA ARG A 81 -7.74 19.09 18.02
C ARG A 81 -7.24 17.65 17.91
N ARG A 82 -7.41 17.01 16.76
CA ARG A 82 -6.84 15.70 16.46
C ARG A 82 -5.43 15.90 15.96
N LEU A 83 -4.48 15.81 16.89
CA LEU A 83 -3.07 16.12 16.68
C LEU A 83 -2.22 14.86 16.53
N PHE A 84 -1.22 14.92 15.64
CA PHE A 84 -0.24 13.87 15.44
C PHE A 84 1.13 14.46 15.12
N ASP A 85 2.18 13.70 15.41
CA ASP A 85 3.57 14.08 15.17
C ASP A 85 3.83 14.28 13.66
N ALA A 86 4.27 15.48 13.29
CA ALA A 86 4.46 15.83 11.89
C ALA A 86 5.63 15.06 11.27
N ARG A 87 6.76 14.95 11.98
CA ARG A 87 7.98 14.28 11.49
C ARG A 87 7.75 12.78 11.31
N LYS A 88 7.15 12.13 12.31
CA LYS A 88 6.86 10.69 12.31
C LYS A 88 5.99 10.25 11.15
N TYR A 89 5.05 11.10 10.72
CA TYR A 89 4.10 10.79 9.66
C TYR A 89 4.35 11.56 8.35
N ALA A 90 5.46 12.30 8.24
CA ALA A 90 5.81 13.07 7.04
C ALA A 90 5.85 12.19 5.78
N ASP A 91 6.49 11.03 5.87
CA ASP A 91 6.56 10.06 4.77
C ASP A 91 5.18 9.58 4.30
N LEU A 92 4.23 9.42 5.23
CA LEU A 92 2.86 9.04 4.89
C LEU A 92 2.17 10.19 4.15
N LEU A 93 2.23 11.41 4.69
CA LEU A 93 1.62 12.59 4.09
C LEU A 93 2.17 12.87 2.68
N ASN A 94 3.47 12.69 2.48
CA ASN A 94 4.11 12.85 1.17
C ASN A 94 3.67 11.79 0.15
N LYS A 95 3.30 10.59 0.60
CA LYS A 95 2.87 9.49 -0.28
C LYS A 95 1.41 9.60 -0.70
N ILE A 96 0.53 10.14 0.14
CA ILE A 96 -0.93 10.17 -0.13
C ILE A 96 -1.26 10.90 -1.46
N PRO A 97 -0.70 12.08 -1.76
CA PRO A 97 -0.95 12.79 -3.02
C PRO A 97 -0.51 12.01 -4.27
N THR A 98 0.42 11.05 -4.12
CA THR A 98 0.93 10.24 -5.24
C THR A 98 0.02 9.07 -5.61
N LEU A 99 -1.04 8.84 -4.83
CA LEU A 99 -1.96 7.74 -5.10
C LEU A 99 -2.84 8.04 -6.31
N VAL A 100 -3.13 6.98 -7.07
CA VAL A 100 -3.82 7.07 -8.35
C VAL A 100 -5.09 6.24 -8.39
N ALA A 101 -5.95 6.57 -9.34
CA ALA A 101 -7.15 5.80 -9.65
C ALA A 101 -6.78 4.47 -10.35
N PRO A 102 -7.68 3.47 -10.34
CA PRO A 102 -7.45 2.18 -11.00
C PRO A 102 -7.11 2.27 -12.50
N ILE A 103 -7.51 3.34 -13.19
CA ILE A 103 -7.18 3.54 -14.61
C ILE A 103 -5.68 3.76 -14.81
N ALA A 104 -5.11 4.72 -14.06
CA ALA A 104 -3.69 5.04 -14.14
C ALA A 104 -2.83 3.87 -13.67
N MET A 105 -3.26 3.15 -12.63
CA MET A 105 -2.58 1.93 -12.16
C MET A 105 -2.45 0.89 -13.29
N ARG A 106 -3.55 0.59 -13.99
CA ARG A 106 -3.57 -0.35 -15.11
C ARG A 106 -2.64 0.06 -16.25
N GLN A 107 -2.64 1.34 -16.59
CA GLN A 107 -1.77 1.88 -17.62
C GLN A 107 -0.30 1.74 -17.22
N ALA A 108 0.04 2.04 -15.96
CA ALA A 108 1.40 1.96 -15.46
C ALA A 108 1.95 0.53 -15.45
N ILE A 109 1.14 -0.45 -15.02
CA ILE A 109 1.59 -1.86 -14.92
C ILE A 109 1.33 -2.67 -16.19
N GLY A 110 0.78 -2.06 -17.25
CA GLY A 110 0.38 -2.75 -18.48
C GLY A 110 -0.61 -3.90 -18.24
N ALA A 111 -1.68 -3.64 -17.49
CA ALA A 111 -2.73 -4.62 -17.18
C ALA A 111 -4.09 -4.22 -17.76
N THR A 112 -4.89 -5.23 -18.10
CA THR A 112 -6.32 -5.06 -18.40
C THR A 112 -7.13 -4.81 -17.12
N ARG A 113 -8.39 -4.38 -17.29
CA ARG A 113 -9.33 -4.23 -16.16
C ARG A 113 -9.56 -5.54 -15.42
N MET A 114 -9.69 -6.64 -16.16
CA MET A 114 -9.97 -7.96 -15.58
C MET A 114 -8.75 -8.49 -14.82
N GLU A 115 -7.54 -8.25 -15.32
CA GLU A 115 -6.31 -8.63 -14.62
C GLU A 115 -6.17 -7.88 -13.31
N LEU A 116 -6.25 -6.54 -13.30
CA LEU A 116 -6.15 -5.79 -12.05
C LEU A 116 -7.18 -6.26 -11.01
N ALA A 117 -8.44 -6.42 -11.43
CA ALA A 117 -9.52 -6.87 -10.53
C ALA A 117 -9.27 -8.29 -9.98
N ALA A 118 -8.79 -9.22 -10.80
CA ALA A 118 -8.53 -10.59 -10.36
C ALA A 118 -7.32 -10.68 -9.41
N PHE A 119 -6.26 -9.90 -9.64
CA PHE A 119 -5.11 -9.85 -8.76
C PHE A 119 -5.44 -9.15 -7.42
N GLU A 120 -6.33 -8.16 -7.44
CA GLU A 120 -6.88 -7.53 -6.23
C GLU A 120 -7.76 -8.50 -5.44
N GLU A 121 -8.73 -9.15 -6.09
CA GLU A 121 -9.66 -10.10 -5.47
C GLU A 121 -8.94 -11.26 -4.78
N GLU A 122 -7.84 -11.74 -5.36
CA GLU A 122 -7.05 -12.84 -4.80
C GLU A 122 -5.88 -12.37 -3.91
N GLY A 123 -5.77 -11.07 -3.64
CA GLY A 123 -4.84 -10.51 -2.67
C GLY A 123 -3.37 -10.49 -3.10
N LEU A 124 -3.08 -10.58 -4.40
CA LEU A 124 -1.72 -10.48 -4.94
C LEU A 124 -1.28 -9.03 -5.15
N LEU A 125 -2.22 -8.18 -5.55
CA LEU A 125 -1.98 -6.76 -5.76
C LEU A 125 -3.03 -5.98 -4.99
N LEU A 126 -2.63 -5.37 -3.88
CA LEU A 126 -3.56 -4.67 -3.00
C LEU A 126 -3.44 -3.15 -3.20
N PRO A 127 -4.56 -2.42 -3.19
CA PRO A 127 -4.50 -0.98 -3.06
C PRO A 127 -3.86 -0.60 -1.71
N ARG A 128 -3.30 0.61 -1.64
CA ARG A 128 -2.67 1.14 -0.42
C ARG A 128 -3.67 1.28 0.73
N THR A 129 -4.94 1.47 0.42
CA THR A 129 -6.03 1.51 1.41
C THR A 129 -7.27 0.80 0.85
N LEU A 130 -8.01 0.12 1.73
CA LEU A 130 -9.26 -0.58 1.41
C LEU A 130 -10.50 0.29 1.65
N VAL A 131 -10.31 1.56 2.00
CA VAL A 131 -11.42 2.48 2.27
C VAL A 131 -12.14 2.80 0.97
N VAL A 132 -13.37 2.30 0.84
CA VAL A 132 -14.23 2.43 -0.36
C VAL A 132 -14.42 3.88 -0.82
N LYS A 133 -14.38 4.85 0.09
CA LYS A 133 -14.55 6.28 -0.23
C LYS A 133 -13.30 6.93 -0.84
N VAL A 134 -12.14 6.29 -0.75
CA VAL A 134 -10.89 6.83 -1.32
C VAL A 134 -10.84 6.53 -2.81
N LYS A 135 -11.07 7.56 -3.63
CA LYS A 135 -11.12 7.45 -5.10
C LYS A 135 -9.81 6.99 -5.74
N ASN A 136 -8.69 7.31 -5.11
CA ASN A 136 -7.34 7.03 -5.59
C ASN A 136 -6.61 6.13 -4.57
N PRO A 137 -6.84 4.82 -4.58
CA PRO A 137 -6.30 3.96 -3.54
C PRO A 137 -4.97 3.31 -3.94
N TRP A 138 -4.50 3.47 -5.19
CA TRP A 138 -3.36 2.71 -5.72
C TRP A 138 -2.05 3.48 -5.65
N ARG A 139 -0.96 2.79 -5.33
CA ARG A 139 0.39 3.31 -5.44
C ARG A 139 1.09 2.65 -6.63
N ILE A 140 1.48 3.45 -7.63
CA ILE A 140 2.06 2.93 -8.88
C ILE A 140 3.33 2.10 -8.63
N SER A 141 4.20 2.55 -7.72
CA SER A 141 5.47 1.84 -7.42
C SER A 141 5.25 0.41 -6.97
N ASP A 142 4.21 0.15 -6.18
CA ASP A 142 3.92 -1.18 -5.65
C ASP A 142 3.48 -2.11 -6.79
N GLY A 143 2.75 -1.56 -7.77
CA GLY A 143 2.38 -2.23 -9.01
C GLY A 143 3.55 -2.57 -9.92
N ILE A 144 4.41 -1.58 -10.16
CA ILE A 144 5.60 -1.75 -11.00
C ILE A 144 6.53 -2.80 -10.39
N GLN A 145 6.83 -2.67 -9.09
CA GLN A 145 7.70 -3.62 -8.39
C GLN A 145 7.16 -5.05 -8.49
N PHE A 146 5.85 -5.24 -8.28
CA PHE A 146 5.22 -6.56 -8.41
C PHE A 146 5.40 -7.16 -9.81
N VAL A 147 5.20 -6.37 -10.87
CA VAL A 147 5.36 -6.84 -12.25
C VAL A 147 6.83 -7.11 -12.57
N GLU A 148 7.74 -6.29 -12.09
CA GLU A 148 9.19 -6.47 -12.27
C GLU A 148 9.69 -7.75 -11.59
N ASP A 149 9.30 -7.99 -10.34
CA ASP A 149 9.67 -9.20 -9.58
C ASP A 149 9.19 -10.48 -10.26
N LEU A 150 8.00 -10.44 -10.84
CA LEU A 150 7.44 -11.57 -11.59
C LEU A 150 8.14 -11.70 -12.96
N SER A 151 8.36 -10.59 -13.66
CA SER A 151 9.04 -10.55 -14.97
C SER A 151 10.49 -11.01 -14.90
N ALA A 152 11.19 -10.76 -13.79
CA ALA A 152 12.59 -11.19 -13.59
C ALA A 152 12.75 -12.72 -13.61
N GLN A 153 11.66 -13.48 -13.44
CA GLN A 153 11.65 -14.93 -13.48
C GLN A 153 11.16 -15.50 -14.81
N ALA A 154 10.78 -14.63 -15.75
CA ALA A 154 10.16 -15.01 -17.01
C ALA A 154 11.20 -15.27 -18.11
N GLU A 155 10.98 -16.32 -18.89
CA GLU A 155 11.71 -16.58 -20.14
C GLU A 155 11.14 -15.72 -21.27
N LEU A 156 11.97 -15.30 -22.23
CA LEU A 156 11.47 -14.55 -23.38
C LEU A 156 10.70 -15.48 -24.33
N VAL A 157 9.48 -15.12 -24.69
CA VAL A 157 8.58 -15.92 -25.53
C VAL A 157 8.28 -15.19 -26.84
N SER A 158 8.35 -15.93 -27.95
CA SER A 158 7.98 -15.46 -29.29
C SER A 158 6.48 -15.21 -29.41
N GLU A 159 6.06 -14.28 -30.27
CA GLU A 159 4.66 -13.85 -30.41
C GLU A 159 3.70 -14.96 -30.87
N VAL A 160 4.19 -15.99 -31.57
CA VAL A 160 3.37 -16.99 -32.30
C VAL A 160 3.36 -18.37 -31.62
N ASP A 161 3.69 -18.44 -30.33
CA ASP A 161 3.73 -19.72 -29.61
C ASP A 161 2.41 -20.01 -28.86
N ASP A 162 1.56 -20.85 -29.47
CA ASP A 162 0.27 -21.33 -28.90
C ASP A 162 0.44 -22.21 -27.65
N SER A 163 1.67 -22.56 -27.28
CA SER A 163 1.96 -23.28 -26.04
C SER A 163 1.95 -22.40 -24.80
N TRP A 164 1.62 -21.11 -24.92
CA TRP A 164 1.55 -20.16 -23.81
C TRP A 164 0.15 -19.57 -23.67
N GLU A 165 -0.31 -19.43 -22.43
CA GLU A 165 -1.60 -18.81 -22.11
C GLU A 165 -1.45 -17.79 -20.99
N THR A 166 -2.39 -16.86 -20.84
CA THR A 166 -2.36 -15.90 -19.74
C THR A 166 -2.66 -16.58 -18.40
N LEU A 167 -2.21 -15.98 -17.30
CA LEU A 167 -2.51 -16.46 -15.93
C LEU A 167 -4.02 -16.59 -15.66
N LEU A 168 -4.84 -15.70 -16.23
CA LEU A 168 -6.30 -15.77 -16.12
C LEU A 168 -6.91 -16.92 -16.95
N LEU A 169 -6.38 -17.19 -18.14
CA LEU A 169 -6.83 -18.35 -18.93
C LEU A 169 -6.44 -19.66 -18.24
N ALA A 170 -5.21 -19.75 -17.73
CA ALA A 170 -4.76 -20.88 -16.93
C ALA A 170 -5.62 -21.07 -15.68
N ARG A 171 -5.95 -19.98 -14.95
CA ARG A 171 -6.88 -19.99 -13.81
C ARG A 171 -8.23 -20.57 -14.21
N ARG A 172 -8.84 -20.05 -15.29
CA ARG A 172 -10.16 -20.49 -15.75
C ARG A 172 -10.18 -21.96 -16.16
N ARG A 173 -9.13 -22.42 -16.86
CA ARG A 173 -8.99 -23.79 -17.36
C ARG A 173 -8.73 -24.79 -16.25
N THR A 174 -7.83 -24.47 -15.32
CA THR A 174 -7.32 -25.41 -14.29
C THR A 174 -8.02 -25.28 -12.94
N ARG A 175 -8.72 -24.17 -12.70
CA ARG A 175 -9.27 -23.76 -11.40
C ARG A 175 -8.20 -23.55 -10.31
N VAL A 176 -6.93 -23.38 -10.69
CA VAL A 176 -5.84 -23.02 -9.77
C VAL A 176 -5.84 -21.51 -9.56
N SER A 177 -5.81 -21.10 -8.30
CA SER A 177 -5.81 -19.68 -7.90
C SER A 177 -4.56 -18.96 -8.43
N LEU A 178 -4.64 -17.64 -8.62
CA LEU A 178 -3.48 -16.82 -8.99
C LEU A 178 -2.37 -16.90 -7.94
N PRO A 179 -2.62 -16.86 -6.62
CA PRO A 179 -1.59 -17.07 -5.60
C PRO A 179 -0.90 -18.43 -5.72
N ASP A 180 -1.65 -19.51 -5.99
CA ASP A 180 -1.06 -20.83 -6.17
C ASP A 180 -0.22 -20.90 -7.47
N GLN A 181 -0.64 -20.23 -8.54
CA GLN A 181 0.14 -20.10 -9.78
C GLN A 181 1.44 -19.29 -9.56
N VAL A 182 1.34 -18.12 -8.92
CA VAL A 182 2.51 -17.28 -8.58
C VAL A 182 3.48 -18.04 -7.69
N LYS A 183 2.97 -18.74 -6.68
CA LYS A 183 3.79 -19.62 -5.84
C LYS A 183 4.47 -20.72 -6.65
N ALA A 184 3.75 -21.38 -7.56
CA ALA A 184 4.34 -22.40 -8.43
C ALA A 184 5.43 -21.84 -9.35
N ILE A 185 5.31 -20.58 -9.79
CA ILE A 185 6.35 -19.88 -10.55
C ILE A 185 7.59 -19.68 -9.68
N HIS A 186 7.42 -19.17 -8.45
CA HIS A 186 8.53 -19.01 -7.50
C HIS A 186 9.20 -20.35 -7.16
N ASP A 187 8.41 -21.40 -6.98
CA ASP A 187 8.89 -22.77 -6.70
C ASP A 187 9.48 -23.47 -7.95
N LYS A 188 9.55 -22.78 -9.10
CA LYS A 188 10.01 -23.31 -10.41
C LYS A 188 9.23 -24.54 -10.91
N GLN A 189 7.99 -24.69 -10.43
CA GLN A 189 7.06 -25.74 -10.86
C GLN A 189 6.16 -25.31 -12.02
N LEU A 190 6.12 -24.00 -12.30
CA LEU A 190 5.43 -23.41 -13.42
C LEU A 190 6.36 -22.47 -14.18
N THR A 191 6.58 -22.73 -15.46
CA THR A 191 7.39 -21.86 -16.32
C THR A 191 6.60 -20.61 -16.68
N LEU A 192 7.15 -19.46 -16.30
CA LEU A 192 6.66 -18.15 -16.67
C LEU A 192 7.41 -17.65 -17.91
N GLY A 193 6.67 -17.05 -18.82
CA GLY A 193 7.17 -16.45 -20.04
C GLY A 193 6.74 -15.00 -20.15
N LYS A 194 7.51 -14.20 -20.88
CA LYS A 194 7.21 -12.81 -21.21
C LYS A 194 7.15 -12.68 -22.72
N ARG A 195 5.98 -12.31 -23.24
CA ARG A 195 5.79 -12.10 -24.68
C ARG A 195 6.55 -10.85 -25.13
N ALA A 196 7.36 -10.99 -26.18
CA ALA A 196 8.01 -9.85 -26.82
C ALA A 196 6.98 -8.84 -27.35
N GLY A 197 7.31 -7.55 -27.35
CA GLY A 197 6.45 -6.49 -27.92
C GLY A 197 5.27 -6.04 -27.06
N ILE A 198 4.89 -6.78 -26.01
CA ILE A 198 3.84 -6.39 -25.07
C ILE A 198 4.49 -5.95 -23.74
N PRO A 199 4.17 -4.75 -23.20
CA PRO A 199 4.66 -4.33 -21.90
C PRO A 199 3.78 -4.82 -20.75
N GLY A 200 4.38 -4.90 -19.55
CA GLY A 200 3.66 -5.04 -18.29
C GLY A 200 3.05 -6.42 -18.01
N LEU A 201 2.12 -6.46 -17.06
CA LEU A 201 1.48 -7.67 -16.55
C LEU A 201 0.84 -8.51 -17.65
N HIS A 202 0.22 -7.87 -18.64
CA HIS A 202 -0.45 -8.57 -19.75
C HIS A 202 0.51 -9.36 -20.64
N SER A 203 1.80 -9.01 -20.64
CA SER A 203 2.83 -9.74 -21.36
C SER A 203 3.21 -11.08 -20.72
N LEU A 204 2.81 -11.30 -19.45
CA LEU A 204 3.18 -12.47 -18.68
C LEU A 204 2.26 -13.64 -18.99
N LEU A 205 2.88 -14.73 -19.41
CA LEU A 205 2.22 -15.95 -19.83
C LEU A 205 2.77 -17.12 -19.03
N VAL A 206 1.98 -18.16 -18.90
CA VAL A 206 2.42 -19.44 -18.35
C VAL A 206 2.41 -20.47 -19.46
N LYS A 207 3.44 -21.31 -19.46
CA LYS A 207 3.53 -22.40 -20.44
C LYS A 207 2.37 -23.35 -20.19
N ASN A 208 1.48 -23.49 -21.16
CA ASN A 208 0.36 -24.41 -21.17
C ASN A 208 0.91 -25.83 -21.38
N PRO A 209 1.09 -26.65 -20.33
CA PRO A 209 1.55 -27.99 -20.51
C PRO A 209 0.29 -28.82 -20.77
N LYS A 210 0.04 -29.21 -22.02
CA LYS A 210 -1.00 -30.19 -22.34
C LYS A 210 -0.79 -31.57 -21.65
N SER A 211 0.15 -31.77 -20.72
CA SER A 211 0.50 -33.07 -20.12
C SER A 211 1.00 -32.97 -18.67
N ILE A 212 0.30 -33.65 -17.74
CA ILE A 212 0.77 -34.26 -16.47
C ILE A 212 1.40 -33.36 -15.38
N ALA A 213 2.25 -32.39 -15.69
CA ALA A 213 2.99 -31.58 -14.70
C ALA A 213 2.07 -30.70 -13.82
N PHE A 214 1.05 -30.08 -14.42
CA PHE A 214 0.06 -29.28 -13.68
C PHE A 214 -0.90 -30.14 -12.85
N ALA A 215 -1.22 -31.35 -13.31
CA ALA A 215 -2.00 -32.33 -12.54
C ALA A 215 -1.20 -32.85 -11.33
N LEU A 216 0.12 -32.96 -11.45
CA LEU A 216 1.02 -33.29 -10.35
C LEU A 216 1.23 -32.13 -9.38
N LEU A 217 1.30 -30.87 -9.86
CA LEU A 217 1.24 -29.67 -9.02
C LEU A 217 -0.08 -29.65 -8.21
N TYR A 218 -1.20 -29.91 -8.87
CA TYR A 218 -2.52 -30.05 -8.23
C TYR A 218 -2.54 -31.16 -7.17
N ALA A 219 -2.05 -32.36 -7.49
CA ALA A 219 -1.95 -33.48 -6.55
C ALA A 219 -1.04 -33.15 -5.35
N ARG A 220 0.07 -32.44 -5.56
CA ARG A 220 1.00 -32.02 -4.49
C ARG A 220 0.43 -30.92 -3.59
N ILE A 221 -0.27 -29.94 -4.16
CA ILE A 221 -0.93 -28.87 -3.40
C ILE A 221 -2.07 -29.45 -2.55
N GLN A 222 -2.90 -30.34 -3.11
CA GLN A 222 -3.99 -31.01 -2.39
C GLN A 222 -3.45 -31.96 -1.30
N ALA A 223 -2.40 -32.74 -1.58
CA ALA A 223 -1.79 -33.65 -0.59
C ALA A 223 -1.17 -32.89 0.60
N LYS A 224 -0.61 -31.69 0.39
CA LYS A 224 -0.12 -30.83 1.49
C LYS A 224 -1.26 -30.24 2.32
N LYS A 225 -2.38 -29.81 1.73
CA LYS A 225 -3.56 -29.33 2.48
C LYS A 225 -4.21 -30.43 3.33
N LEU A 226 -4.28 -31.66 2.82
CA LEU A 226 -4.83 -32.83 3.55
C LEU A 226 -3.95 -33.30 4.73
N ARG A 227 -2.64 -33.09 4.68
CA ARG A 227 -1.72 -33.45 5.79
C ARG A 227 -1.74 -32.46 6.96
N ILE A 228 -2.20 -31.23 6.76
CA ILE A 228 -2.19 -30.16 7.78
C ILE A 228 -3.55 -30.05 8.50
N SER A 229 -4.59 -30.77 8.03
CA SER A 229 -5.86 -30.84 8.75
C SER A 229 -5.76 -31.80 9.95
N PRO A 230 -5.88 -31.35 11.21
CA PRO A 230 -5.83 -32.25 12.34
C PRO A 230 -7.10 -33.11 12.30
N LYS A 231 -6.92 -34.45 12.25
CA LYS A 231 -8.00 -35.39 12.51
C LYS A 231 -8.66 -35.02 13.84
N HIS A 232 -9.86 -34.44 13.79
CA HIS A 232 -10.78 -34.46 14.93
C HIS A 232 -11.12 -35.94 15.20
N ARG A 233 -10.28 -36.60 16.01
CA ARG A 233 -10.70 -37.80 16.75
C ARG A 233 -11.78 -37.33 17.72
N ARG A 234 -13.03 -37.61 17.40
CA ARG A 234 -14.04 -37.80 18.44
C ARG A 234 -13.62 -39.03 19.25
N PRO A 235 -13.45 -38.95 20.57
CA PRO A 235 -13.47 -40.15 21.39
C PRO A 235 -14.92 -40.63 21.47
N GLY A 236 -15.13 -41.89 21.08
CA GLY A 236 -16.37 -42.62 21.33
C GLY A 236 -16.21 -43.46 22.61
N SER A 237 -17.33 -43.56 23.32
CA SER A 237 -17.65 -44.27 24.56
C SER A 237 -17.02 -43.75 25.85
#